data_AF-A0A9P0CWC2-F1
#
_entry.id   AF-A0A9P0CWC2-F1
#
_cell.length_a   1.000
_cell.length_b   1.000
_cell.length_c   1.000
_cell.angle_alpha   90.00
_cell.angle_beta   90.00
_cell.angle_gamma   90.00
#
_symmetry.space_group_name_H-M   'P 1'
#
loop_
_entity.id
_entity.type
_entity.pdbx_description
1 polymer ?
#
loop_
_entity_poly.entity_id
_entity_poly.type
_entity_poly.pdbx_seq_one_letter_code
_entity_poly.pdbx_strand_id
1 'polypeptide(L)'
;MASTQKKNNNKKYVENQNATGRGKKFFEYSEEMESILGKKKNIRPQTILENNTIDNIEAEINNIPEIEPETENIIPKTSSVPKSKSEIIKNKRVKRISNIEQMPIDRKQYFEKKIKLDEQKLLEIKRKNELIQERNQLIKEQNEILKVKECVGSLRYIFISICFHTLK
;
A
#
# COMPACT_ATOMS: atom_id res chain seq x y z
N MET A 1 77.84 25.18 -0.98
CA MET A 1 76.38 25.42 -1.19
C MET A 1 75.67 24.08 -1.09
N ALA A 2 75.00 23.82 0.03
CA ALA A 2 74.30 22.55 0.26
C ALA A 2 72.85 22.64 -0.24
N SER A 3 72.48 21.80 -1.20
CA SER A 3 71.11 21.70 -1.71
C SER A 3 70.30 20.77 -0.81
N THR A 4 69.38 21.33 -0.02
CA THR A 4 68.39 20.54 0.72
C THR A 4 67.32 20.04 -0.23
N GLN A 5 67.42 18.77 -0.63
CA GLN A 5 66.34 18.06 -1.32
C GLN A 5 65.20 17.77 -0.31
N LYS A 6 64.06 18.43 -0.51
CA LYS A 6 62.83 18.17 0.23
C LYS A 6 62.29 16.78 -0.18
N LYS A 7 62.46 15.77 0.69
CA LYS A 7 61.82 14.45 0.50
C LYS A 7 60.31 14.62 0.66
N ASN A 8 59.58 14.56 -0.44
CA ASN A 8 58.12 14.49 -0.43
C ASN A 8 57.72 13.09 0.07
N ASN A 9 57.29 12.99 1.33
CA ASN A 9 56.69 11.80 1.89
C ASN A 9 55.26 11.63 1.37
N ASN A 10 55.11 11.25 0.10
CA ASN A 10 53.82 10.79 -0.40
C ASN A 10 53.55 9.42 0.23
N LYS A 11 52.65 9.35 1.21
CA LYS A 11 52.06 8.08 1.66
C LYS A 11 51.52 7.38 0.41
N LYS A 12 52.10 6.24 0.02
CA LYS A 12 51.54 5.41 -1.05
C LYS A 12 50.16 4.96 -0.58
N TYR A 13 49.12 5.51 -1.20
CA TYR A 13 47.75 5.06 -1.00
C TYR A 13 47.64 3.66 -1.61
N VAL A 14 47.40 2.65 -0.78
CA VAL A 14 47.19 1.27 -1.22
C VAL A 14 45.70 1.12 -1.55
N GLU A 15 45.35 1.34 -2.81
CA GLU A 15 44.00 1.14 -3.32
C GLU A 15 43.79 -0.34 -3.65
N ASN A 16 43.52 -1.15 -2.62
CA ASN A 16 42.87 -2.46 -2.79
C ASN A 16 42.35 -2.98 -1.45
N GLN A 17 41.36 -2.29 -0.89
CA GLN A 17 40.51 -2.81 0.18
C GLN A 17 39.31 -3.55 -0.45
N ASN A 18 39.56 -4.62 -1.21
CA ASN A 18 38.50 -5.51 -1.73
C ASN A 18 37.84 -6.36 -0.62
N ALA A 19 38.15 -6.07 0.64
CA ALA A 19 37.35 -6.52 1.78
C ALA A 19 36.04 -5.74 1.77
N THR A 20 35.08 -6.19 0.95
CA THR A 20 33.68 -5.84 1.20
C THR A 20 33.39 -6.21 2.65
N GLY A 21 33.05 -5.23 3.50
CA GLY A 21 32.79 -5.40 4.94
C GLY A 21 31.63 -6.33 5.31
N ARG A 22 31.20 -7.19 4.38
CA ARG A 22 30.37 -8.36 4.64
C ARG A 22 31.27 -9.47 5.19
N GLY A 23 31.62 -9.34 6.47
CA GLY A 23 32.07 -10.50 7.23
C GLY A 23 31.05 -11.64 7.06
N LYS A 24 31.53 -12.88 6.92
CA LYS A 24 30.66 -14.06 6.93
C LYS A 24 29.96 -14.09 8.29
N LYS A 25 28.67 -13.80 8.32
CA LYS A 25 27.87 -13.96 9.54
C LYS A 25 27.78 -15.45 9.81
N PHE A 26 28.24 -15.88 10.98
CA PHE A 26 27.99 -17.23 11.45
C PHE A 26 26.48 -17.38 11.65
N PHE A 27 25.93 -18.44 11.09
CA PHE A 27 24.54 -18.80 11.27
C PHE A 27 24.52 -19.99 12.24
N GLU A 28 23.95 -19.79 13.42
CA GLU A 28 24.03 -20.74 14.54
C GLU A 28 23.42 -22.12 14.20
N TYR A 29 22.45 -22.14 13.28
CA TYR A 29 21.71 -23.34 12.88
C TYR A 29 22.17 -23.91 11.53
N SER A 30 23.41 -23.64 11.08
CA SER A 30 23.86 -24.11 9.77
C SER A 30 23.89 -25.64 9.69
N GLU A 31 24.30 -26.31 10.76
CA GLU A 31 24.38 -27.77 10.83
C GLU A 31 22.99 -28.41 10.85
N GLU A 32 22.04 -27.84 11.60
CA GLU A 32 20.65 -28.32 11.65
C GLU A 32 19.96 -28.16 10.29
N MET A 33 20.15 -27.03 9.61
CA MET A 33 19.60 -26.81 8.27
C MET A 33 20.20 -27.73 7.22
N GLU A 34 21.49 -28.06 7.31
CA GLU A 34 22.14 -29.03 6.41
C GLU A 34 21.60 -30.46 6.66
N SER A 35 21.22 -30.80 7.89
CA SER A 35 20.57 -32.08 8.20
C SER A 35 19.17 -32.19 7.58
N ILE A 36 18.36 -31.12 7.65
CA ILE A 36 16.98 -31.11 7.15
C ILE A 36 16.93 -31.06 5.62
N LEU A 37 17.72 -30.17 5.00
CA LEU A 37 17.67 -29.90 3.56
C LEU A 37 18.66 -30.75 2.76
N GLY A 38 19.65 -31.34 3.43
CA GLY A 38 20.79 -32.01 2.80
C GLY A 38 21.66 -31.05 1.97
N LYS A 39 22.51 -31.62 1.12
CA LYS A 39 23.36 -30.85 0.18
C LYS A 39 22.62 -30.33 -1.06
N LYS A 40 21.27 -30.36 -1.06
CA LYS A 40 20.45 -29.97 -2.21
C LYS A 40 20.33 -28.45 -2.25
N LYS A 41 21.03 -27.82 -3.21
CA LYS A 41 21.00 -26.35 -3.41
C LYS A 41 19.73 -25.85 -4.09
N ASN A 42 18.96 -26.74 -4.73
CA ASN A 42 17.78 -26.40 -5.52
C ASN A 42 16.54 -27.05 -4.90
N ILE A 43 15.96 -26.40 -3.90
CA ILE A 43 14.69 -26.80 -3.29
C ILE A 43 13.62 -25.86 -3.84
N ARG A 44 12.58 -26.44 -4.44
CA ARG A 44 11.40 -25.71 -4.92
C ARG A 44 10.26 -25.95 -3.93
N PRO A 45 10.08 -25.09 -2.91
CA PRO A 45 8.95 -25.27 -2.01
C PRO A 45 7.66 -25.16 -2.82
N GLN A 46 6.75 -26.13 -2.62
CA GLN A 46 5.41 -26.03 -3.17
C GLN A 46 4.65 -24.98 -2.35
N THR A 47 4.35 -23.84 -2.97
CA THR A 47 3.51 -22.81 -2.34
C THR A 47 2.07 -23.31 -2.37
N ILE A 48 1.61 -23.90 -1.28
CA ILE A 48 0.19 -24.25 -1.12
C ILE A 48 -0.54 -22.93 -0.87
N LEU A 49 -1.20 -22.41 -1.89
CA LEU A 49 -2.15 -21.32 -1.72
C LEU A 49 -3.38 -21.91 -1.01
N GLU A 50 -3.59 -21.49 0.23
CA GLU A 50 -4.69 -21.90 1.10
C GLU A 50 -6.04 -21.58 0.43
N ASN A 51 -6.60 -22.55 -0.30
CA ASN A 51 -8.01 -22.61 -0.69
C ASN A 51 -8.47 -24.04 -1.01
N ASN A 52 -7.63 -25.07 -0.82
CA ASN A 52 -8.05 -26.46 -0.91
C ASN A 52 -7.94 -27.08 0.49
N THR A 53 -9.07 -27.58 0.95
CA THR A 53 -9.29 -28.32 2.20
C THR A 53 -8.19 -29.35 2.48
N ILE A 54 -7.74 -29.39 3.73
CA ILE A 54 -6.54 -30.11 4.23
C ILE A 54 -6.71 -31.65 4.23
N ASP A 55 -7.87 -32.19 3.86
CA ASP A 55 -8.21 -33.57 4.18
C ASP A 55 -7.75 -34.64 3.16
N ASN A 56 -7.03 -34.29 2.08
CA ASN A 56 -6.68 -35.25 1.00
C ASN A 56 -5.18 -35.50 0.76
N ILE A 57 -4.27 -34.92 1.55
CA ILE A 57 -2.83 -35.03 1.26
C ILE A 57 -2.26 -36.42 1.62
N GLU A 58 -2.87 -37.16 2.55
CA GLU A 58 -2.37 -38.47 2.97
C GLU A 58 -2.60 -39.59 1.92
N ALA A 59 -3.49 -39.38 0.94
CA ALA A 59 -3.85 -40.43 -0.02
C ALA A 59 -2.95 -40.47 -1.28
N GLU A 60 -2.20 -39.40 -1.59
CA GLU A 60 -1.46 -39.31 -2.87
C GLU A 60 0.02 -39.71 -2.77
N ILE A 61 0.57 -39.97 -1.58
CA ILE A 61 2.00 -40.30 -1.42
C ILE A 61 2.31 -41.76 -1.82
N ASN A 62 1.31 -42.64 -1.92
CA ASN A 62 1.53 -44.08 -2.13
C ASN A 62 1.42 -44.57 -3.58
N ASN A 63 1.20 -43.70 -4.58
CA ASN A 63 1.06 -44.11 -5.98
C ASN A 63 1.97 -43.30 -6.92
N ILE A 64 3.28 -43.49 -6.78
CA ILE A 64 4.24 -43.16 -7.84
C ILE A 64 4.68 -44.49 -8.47
N PRO A 65 4.18 -44.87 -9.65
CA PRO A 65 4.84 -45.86 -10.47
C PRO A 65 6.19 -45.31 -10.95
N GLU A 66 7.22 -46.12 -10.71
CA GLU A 66 8.55 -46.06 -11.31
C GLU A 66 8.44 -45.84 -12.82
N ILE A 67 8.93 -44.69 -13.33
CA ILE A 67 9.14 -44.49 -14.76
C ILE A 67 10.64 -44.27 -14.96
N GLU A 68 11.27 -45.28 -15.58
CA GLU A 68 12.64 -45.31 -16.02
C GLU A 68 12.95 -44.19 -17.04
N PRO A 69 14.21 -43.72 -17.14
CA PRO A 69 14.57 -42.61 -18.00
C PRO A 69 14.82 -43.06 -19.44
N GLU A 70 13.86 -42.84 -20.34
CA GLU A 70 14.12 -42.90 -21.77
C GLU A 70 14.77 -41.60 -22.26
N THR A 71 16.01 -41.75 -22.70
CA THR A 71 16.86 -40.74 -23.32
C THR A 71 16.40 -40.45 -24.75
N GLU A 72 15.94 -39.24 -25.03
CA GLU A 72 15.91 -38.70 -26.39
C GLU A 72 16.76 -37.41 -26.48
N ASN A 73 18.00 -37.61 -26.94
CA ASN A 73 18.91 -36.56 -27.39
C ASN A 73 18.37 -35.92 -28.69
N ILE A 74 17.71 -34.76 -28.59
CA ILE A 74 17.42 -33.94 -29.77
C ILE A 74 18.53 -32.89 -29.93
N ILE A 75 19.52 -33.26 -30.75
CA ILE A 75 20.56 -32.35 -31.27
C ILE A 75 19.90 -31.42 -32.30
N PRO A 76 19.94 -30.08 -32.15
CA PRO A 76 19.51 -29.19 -33.23
C PRO A 76 20.59 -29.14 -34.31
N LYS A 77 20.26 -29.71 -35.48
CA LYS A 77 21.04 -29.59 -36.72
C LYS A 77 21.16 -28.12 -37.11
N THR A 78 22.39 -27.65 -37.29
CA THR A 78 22.70 -26.37 -37.91
C THR A 78 22.26 -26.37 -39.38
N SER A 79 21.19 -25.66 -39.72
CA SER A 79 20.86 -25.33 -41.11
C SER A 79 21.23 -23.87 -41.38
N SER A 80 22.34 -23.68 -42.10
CA SER A 80 22.72 -22.41 -42.72
C SER A 80 21.88 -22.19 -43.99
N VAL A 81 20.96 -21.23 -43.98
CA VAL A 81 20.28 -20.73 -45.19
C VAL A 81 20.12 -19.19 -45.09
N PRO A 82 20.32 -18.43 -46.18
CA PRO A 82 20.69 -17.03 -46.11
C PRO A 82 19.49 -16.07 -46.07
N LYS A 83 19.76 -14.94 -45.41
CA LYS A 83 19.06 -13.64 -45.37
C LYS A 83 17.95 -13.46 -46.42
N SER A 84 16.70 -13.59 -45.99
CA SER A 84 15.57 -12.91 -46.61
C SER A 84 15.23 -11.65 -45.81
N LYS A 85 14.92 -10.58 -46.54
CA LYS A 85 14.70 -9.22 -46.05
C LYS A 85 13.58 -9.22 -45.01
N SER A 86 13.94 -9.02 -43.75
CA SER A 86 12.98 -8.83 -42.66
C SER A 86 12.23 -7.53 -42.87
N GLU A 87 10.94 -7.63 -43.21
CA GLU A 87 9.98 -6.56 -43.00
C GLU A 87 10.07 -6.11 -41.54
N ILE A 88 10.34 -4.82 -41.35
CA ILE A 88 10.46 -4.20 -40.04
C ILE A 88 9.03 -4.05 -39.49
N ILE A 89 8.48 -5.14 -38.96
CA ILE A 89 7.30 -5.08 -38.10
C ILE A 89 7.75 -4.39 -36.81
N LYS A 90 7.59 -3.07 -36.75
CA LYS A 90 7.80 -2.28 -35.54
C LYS A 90 6.68 -2.63 -34.56
N ASN A 91 6.81 -3.76 -33.89
CA ASN A 91 6.03 -4.05 -32.69
C ASN A 91 6.26 -2.89 -31.72
N LYS A 92 5.21 -2.10 -31.46
CA LYS A 92 5.17 -1.12 -30.37
C LYS A 92 5.46 -1.89 -29.09
N ARG A 93 6.72 -1.93 -28.68
CA ARG A 93 7.11 -2.46 -27.37
C ARG A 93 6.41 -1.58 -26.34
N VAL A 94 5.36 -2.10 -25.71
CA VAL A 94 4.82 -1.55 -24.47
C VAL A 94 6.00 -1.50 -23.51
N LYS A 95 6.53 -0.29 -23.27
CA LYS A 95 7.64 -0.13 -22.35
C LYS A 95 7.10 -0.54 -20.99
N ARG A 96 7.66 -1.62 -20.42
CA ARG A 96 7.40 -1.98 -19.04
C ARG A 96 7.94 -0.82 -18.20
N ILE A 97 7.03 -0.04 -17.64
CA ILE A 97 7.34 1.07 -16.77
C ILE A 97 8.18 0.50 -15.63
N SER A 98 9.39 1.03 -15.44
CA SER A 98 10.23 0.57 -14.33
C SER A 98 9.60 1.03 -13.00
N ASN A 99 9.86 0.33 -11.90
CA ASN A 99 9.34 0.74 -10.58
C ASN A 99 9.65 2.21 -10.25
N ILE A 100 10.77 2.75 -10.75
CA ILE A 100 11.18 4.15 -10.58
C ILE A 100 10.22 5.12 -11.30
N GLU A 101 9.77 4.75 -12.49
CA GLU A 101 8.83 5.56 -13.29
C GLU A 101 7.39 5.48 -12.75
N GLN A 102 7.06 4.44 -11.97
CA GLN A 102 5.76 4.29 -11.31
C GLN A 102 5.61 5.19 -10.07
N MET A 103 6.70 5.41 -9.31
CA MET A 103 6.72 6.26 -8.11
C MET A 103 6.11 7.67 -8.29
N PRO A 104 6.44 8.46 -9.33
CA PRO A 104 5.83 9.78 -9.51
C PRO A 104 4.33 9.70 -9.81
N ILE A 105 3.89 8.65 -10.51
CA ILE A 105 2.47 8.42 -10.84
C ILE A 105 1.70 8.11 -9.54
N ASP A 106 2.20 7.19 -8.73
CA ASP A 106 1.57 6.80 -7.47
C ASP A 106 1.50 7.98 -6.49
N ARG A 107 2.56 8.79 -6.43
CA ARG A 107 2.58 10.01 -5.62
C ARG A 107 1.50 11.00 -6.08
N LYS A 108 1.37 11.23 -7.40
CA LYS A 108 0.33 12.11 -7.95
C LYS A 108 -1.07 11.60 -7.60
N GLN A 109 -1.31 10.31 -7.82
CA GLN A 109 -2.59 9.67 -7.50
C GLN A 109 -2.95 9.76 -6.01
N TYR A 110 -1.96 9.58 -5.13
CA TYR A 110 -2.15 9.74 -3.69
C TYR A 110 -2.62 11.16 -3.34
N PHE A 111 -1.97 12.19 -3.87
CA PHE A 111 -2.36 13.56 -3.60
C PHE A 111 -3.73 13.90 -4.17
N GLU A 112 -4.05 13.45 -5.38
CA GLU A 112 -5.39 13.62 -5.95
C GLU A 112 -6.47 12.97 -5.09
N LYS A 113 -6.25 11.73 -4.61
CA LYS A 113 -7.17 11.05 -3.70
C LYS A 113 -7.29 11.79 -2.37
N LYS A 114 -6.19 12.29 -1.83
CA LYS A 114 -6.17 13.07 -0.59
C LYS A 114 -6.99 14.36 -0.72
N ILE A 115 -6.78 15.12 -1.79
CA ILE A 115 -7.54 16.35 -2.07
C ILE A 115 -9.04 16.06 -2.15
N LYS A 116 -9.43 15.01 -2.87
CA LYS A 116 -10.85 14.60 -2.97
C LYS A 116 -11.47 14.24 -1.62
N LEU A 117 -10.74 13.53 -0.76
CA LEU A 117 -11.21 13.22 0.59
C LEU A 117 -11.38 14.48 1.44
N ASP A 118 -10.46 15.42 1.33
CA ASP A 118 -10.52 16.67 2.09
C ASP A 118 -11.67 17.57 1.60
N GLU A 119 -11.94 17.60 0.29
CA GLU A 119 -13.12 18.26 -0.29
C GLU A 119 -14.43 17.65 0.22
N GLN A 120 -14.53 16.31 0.26
CA GLN A 120 -15.70 15.61 0.78
C GLN A 120 -15.96 15.94 2.25
N LYS A 121 -14.92 15.91 3.10
CA LYS A 121 -15.03 16.30 4.52
C LYS A 121 -15.52 17.73 4.66
N LEU A 122 -15.00 18.64 3.84
CA LEU A 122 -15.38 20.05 3.88
C LEU A 122 -16.85 20.23 3.48
N LEU A 123 -17.33 19.48 2.49
CA LEU A 123 -18.74 19.47 2.08
C LEU A 123 -19.64 18.94 3.19
N GLU A 124 -19.27 17.84 3.85
CA GLU A 124 -20.03 17.32 5.00
C GLU A 124 -20.10 18.30 6.17
N ILE A 125 -19.00 19.01 6.47
CA ILE A 125 -18.96 20.03 7.52
C ILE A 125 -19.90 21.19 7.18
N LYS A 126 -19.89 21.66 5.92
CA LYS A 126 -20.82 22.71 5.46
C LYS A 126 -22.28 22.27 5.63
N ARG A 127 -22.62 21.06 5.17
CA ARG A 127 -23.96 20.49 5.33
C ARG A 127 -24.38 20.39 6.79
N LYS A 128 -23.49 19.96 7.70
CA LYS A 128 -23.78 19.90 9.14
C LYS A 128 -24.02 21.30 9.72
N ASN A 129 -23.22 22.28 9.31
CA ASN A 129 -23.37 23.67 9.76
C ASN A 129 -24.70 24.27 9.29
N GLU A 130 -25.12 24.00 8.06
CA GLU A 130 -26.42 24.42 7.53
C GLU A 130 -27.57 23.84 8.38
N LEU A 131 -27.56 22.53 8.64
CA LEU A 131 -28.57 21.90 9.50
C LEU A 131 -28.58 22.47 10.93
N ILE A 132 -27.41 22.80 11.48
CA ILE A 132 -27.31 23.44 12.80
C ILE A 132 -27.90 24.85 12.75
N GLN A 133 -27.66 25.61 11.68
CA GLN A 133 -28.22 26.95 11.51
C GLN A 133 -29.75 26.89 11.38
N GLU A 134 -30.29 25.98 10.57
CA GLU A 134 -31.73 25.74 10.45
C GLU A 134 -32.35 25.34 11.79
N ARG A 135 -31.73 24.40 12.51
CA ARG A 135 -32.18 24.01 13.84
C ARG A 135 -32.19 25.19 14.81
N ASN A 136 -31.15 26.02 14.79
CA ASN A 136 -31.07 27.20 15.64
C ASN A 136 -32.12 28.25 15.28
N GLN A 137 -32.49 28.40 14.01
CA GLN A 137 -33.59 29.26 13.57
C GLN A 137 -34.93 28.76 14.13
N LEU A 138 -35.23 27.46 13.95
CA LEU A 138 -36.45 26.86 14.50
C LEU A 138 -36.55 27.02 16.02
N ILE A 139 -35.44 26.84 16.74
CA ILE A 139 -35.41 27.03 18.20
C ILE A 139 -35.70 28.50 18.56
N LYS A 140 -35.18 29.48 17.81
CA LYS A 140 -35.48 30.89 18.03
C LYS A 140 -36.96 31.19 17.82
N GLU A 141 -37.53 30.71 16.72
CA GLU A 141 -38.97 30.87 16.42
C GLU A 141 -39.84 30.25 17.53
N GLN A 142 -39.50 29.03 17.99
CA GLN A 142 -40.21 28.39 19.09
C GLN A 142 -40.12 29.20 20.39
N ASN A 143 -38.95 29.74 20.71
CA ASN A 143 -38.75 30.58 21.89
C ASN A 143 -39.57 31.88 21.80
N GLU A 144 -39.69 32.47 20.62
CA GLU A 144 -40.55 33.65 20.40
C GLU A 144 -42.03 33.31 20.62
N ILE A 145 -42.49 32.19 20.06
CA ILE A 145 -43.87 31.71 20.26
C ILE A 145 -44.16 31.46 21.75
N LEU A 146 -43.21 30.86 22.49
CA LEU A 146 -43.36 30.60 23.92
C LEU A 146 -43.49 31.91 24.72
N LYS A 147 -42.64 32.91 24.44
CA LYS A 147 -42.74 34.23 25.08
C LYS A 147 -44.09 34.89 24.86
N VAL A 148 -44.63 34.80 23.63
CA VAL A 148 -45.96 35.33 23.32
C VAL A 148 -47.04 34.58 24.10
N LYS A 149 -46.98 33.25 24.16
CA LYS A 149 -47.94 32.44 24.90
C LYS A 149 -47.92 32.74 26.41
N GLU A 150 -46.75 32.93 27.00
CA GLU A 150 -46.60 33.35 28.40
C GLU A 150 -47.27 34.71 28.65
N CYS A 151 -47.07 35.67 27.74
CA CYS A 151 -47.68 37.00 27.84
C CYS A 151 -49.21 36.96 27.69
N VAL A 152 -49.75 36.17 26.76
CA VAL A 152 -51.20 36.02 26.61
C VAL A 152 -51.81 35.27 27.79
N GLY A 153 -51.11 34.28 28.33
CA GLY A 153 -51.53 33.55 29.54
C GLY A 153 -51.64 34.46 30.76
N SER A 154 -50.64 35.31 30.99
CA SER A 154 -50.67 36.28 32.10
C SER A 154 -51.77 37.33 31.92
N LEU A 155 -51.97 37.83 30.70
CA LEU A 155 -53.06 38.77 30.39
C LEU A 155 -54.45 38.16 30.61
N ARG A 156 -54.65 36.90 30.22
CA ARG A 156 -55.91 36.18 30.50
C ARG A 156 -56.15 36.03 31.99
N TYR A 157 -55.13 35.70 32.76
CA TYR A 157 -55.24 35.58 34.22
C TYR A 157 -55.62 36.90 34.88
N ILE A 158 -54.97 38.01 34.48
CA ILE A 158 -55.29 39.36 34.96
C ILE A 158 -56.73 39.73 34.60
N PHE A 159 -57.15 39.47 33.35
CA PHE A 159 -58.51 39.79 32.90
C PHE A 159 -59.58 39.03 33.69
N ILE A 160 -59.40 37.72 33.90
CA ILE A 160 -60.31 36.91 34.73
C ILE A 160 -60.36 37.43 36.16
N SER A 161 -59.21 37.80 36.74
CA SER A 161 -59.14 38.33 38.11
C SER A 161 -59.87 39.67 38.25
N ILE A 162 -59.74 40.56 37.27
CA ILE A 162 -60.44 41.85 37.26
C ILE A 162 -61.96 41.62 37.15
N CYS A 163 -62.41 40.77 36.22
CA CYS A 163 -63.82 40.45 36.06
C CYS A 163 -64.43 39.83 37.32
N PHE A 164 -63.70 38.97 38.04
CA PHE A 164 -64.18 38.40 39.30
C PHE A 164 -64.29 39.43 40.44
N HIS A 165 -63.49 40.50 40.43
CA HIS A 165 -63.57 41.56 41.44
C HIS A 165 -64.62 42.62 41.13
N THR A 166 -64.95 42.87 39.87
CA THR A 166 -65.96 43.86 39.48
C THR A 166 -67.40 43.33 39.49
N LEU A 167 -67.60 42.01 39.59
CA LEU A 167 -68.91 41.34 39.64
C LEU A 167 -69.43 41.08 41.07
N LYS A 168 -68.79 41.64 42.10
CA LYS A 168 -69.21 41.58 43.51
C LYS A 168 -69.72 42.94 43.96
#